data_AF-A0A964Q5W1-F1
#
_entry.id   AF-A0A964Q5W1-F1
#
_cell.length_a   1.000
_cell.length_b   1.000
_cell.length_c   1.000
_cell.angle_alpha   90.00
_cell.angle_beta   90.00
_cell.angle_gamma   90.00
#
_symmetry.space_group_name_H-M   'P 1'
#
loop_
_entity.id
_entity.type
_entity.pdbx_description
1 polymer ?
#
loop_
_entity_poly.entity_id
_entity_poly.type
_entity_poly.pdbx_seq_one_letter_code
_entity_poly.pdbx_strand_id
1 'polypeptide(L)' 'MIQTVEAAGRVRLLGEVHITSPRRALLTVLEEPAAIPGETALLAEAALAVDWSRPEEDAAWAHLQPGK' A
#
# COMPACT_ATOMS: atom_id res chain seq x y z
N MET A 1 4.63 1.05 7.56
CA MET A 1 4.96 -0.16 8.34
C MET A 1 3.71 -1.03 8.35
N ILE A 2 3.69 -2.09 7.54
CA ILE A 2 2.57 -3.03 7.44
C ILE A 2 2.76 -4.03 8.60
N GLN A 3 1.75 -4.19 9.45
CA GLN A 3 1.80 -5.10 10.60
C GLN A 3 1.12 -6.41 10.22
N THR A 4 1.88 -7.51 10.19
CA THR A 4 1.44 -8.83 9.73
C THR A 4 0.55 -9.52 10.76
N VAL A 5 -0.52 -10.15 10.28
CA VAL A 5 -1.49 -10.97 11.03
C VAL A 5 -1.02 -12.43 11.07
N GLU A 6 -1.15 -13.10 12.22
CA GLU A 6 -0.81 -14.53 12.36
C GLU A 6 -1.78 -15.44 11.57
N ALA A 7 -1.21 -16.42 10.88
CA ALA A 7 -1.79 -17.21 9.79
C ALA A 7 -2.89 -18.23 10.17
N ALA A 8 -3.75 -17.94 11.15
CA ALA A 8 -4.80 -18.87 11.62
C ALA A 8 -6.19 -18.21 11.73
N GLY A 9 -6.49 -17.24 10.86
CA GLY A 9 -7.79 -16.56 10.84
C GLY A 9 -8.06 -15.66 12.06
N ARG A 10 -7.04 -15.32 12.85
CA ARG A 10 -7.13 -14.42 14.01
C ARG A 10 -6.23 -13.21 13.81
N VAL A 11 -6.83 -12.02 13.87
CA VAL A 11 -6.12 -10.74 13.84
C VAL A 11 -5.78 -10.32 15.25
N ARG A 12 -4.49 -10.12 15.54
CA ARG A 12 -4.01 -9.56 16.80
C ARG A 12 -3.17 -8.31 16.52
N LEU A 13 -3.39 -7.28 17.31
CA LEU A 13 -2.50 -6.11 17.32
C LEU A 13 -1.18 -6.52 17.99
N LEU A 14 -0.06 -6.21 17.32
CA LEU A 14 1.28 -6.54 17.82
C LEU A 14 1.76 -5.59 18.93
N GLY A 15 1.03 -4.49 19.15
CA GLY A 15 1.32 -3.51 20.18
C GLY A 15 0.07 -2.78 20.63
N GLU A 16 0.23 -1.98 21.68
CA GLU A 16 -0.86 -1.21 22.27
C GLU A 16 -1.26 -0.04 21.37
N VAL A 17 -2.56 0.05 21.05
CA VAL A 17 -3.12 1.16 20.28
C VAL A 17 -3.96 2.03 21.21
N HIS A 18 -3.46 3.22 21.50
CA HIS A 18 -4.14 4.20 22.35
C HIS A 18 -5.25 4.91 21.57
N ILE A 19 -6.51 4.66 21.92
CA ILE A 19 -7.67 5.30 21.29
C ILE A 19 -8.22 6.38 22.24
N THR A 20 -7.99 7.65 21.89
CA THR A 20 -8.30 8.82 22.74
C THR A 20 -9.71 9.38 22.55
N SER A 21 -10.45 8.88 21.57
CA SER A 21 -11.83 9.30 21.23
C SER A 21 -12.53 8.18 20.43
N PRO A 22 -13.86 8.20 20.26
CA PRO A 22 -14.55 7.19 19.45
C PRO A 22 -13.96 7.09 18.04
N ARG A 23 -13.48 5.90 17.65
CA ARG A 23 -12.90 5.64 16.32
C ARG A 23 -13.46 4.36 15.71
N ARG A 24 -13.42 4.30 14.38
CA ARG A 24 -13.78 3.12 13.59
C ARG A 24 -12.50 2.43 13.13
N ALA A 25 -12.48 1.11 13.19
CA ALA A 25 -11.43 0.28 12.59
C ALA A 25 -11.95 -0.35 11.30
N LEU A 26 -11.09 -0.47 10.29
CA LEU A 26 -11.36 -1.18 9.04
C LEU A 26 -10.34 -2.31 8.93
N LEU A 27 -10.83 -3.53 8.75
CA LEU A 27 -10.02 -4.71 8.49
C LEU A 27 -10.31 -5.18 7.08
N THR A 28 -9.27 -5.31 6.27
CA THR A 28 -9.34 -5.88 4.92
C THR A 28 -8.44 -7.10 4.90
N VAL A 29 -9.01 -8.26 4.57
CA VAL A 29 -8.28 -9.50 4.31
C VAL A 29 -8.34 -9.72 2.82
N LEU A 30 -7.19 -9.69 2.17
CA LEU A 30 -7.05 -9.97 0.74
C LEU A 30 -6.55 -11.40 0.61
N GLU A 31 -7.11 -12.15 -0.34
CA GLU A 31 -6.46 -13.38 -0.79
C GLU A 31 -5.15 -12.99 -1.46
N GLU A 32 -4.04 -13.64 -1.07
CA GLU A 32 -2.83 -13.56 -1.87
C GLU A 32 -3.17 -14.18 -3.23
N PRO A 33 -3.10 -13.44 -4.34
CA PRO A 33 -3.35 -14.04 -5.63
C PRO A 33 -2.35 -15.20 -5.80
N ALA A 34 -2.80 -16.32 -6.35
CA ALA A 34 -1.90 -17.43 -6.72
C ALA A 34 -0.82 -17.01 -7.76
N ALA A 35 -0.87 -15.77 -8.24
CA ALA A 35 0.10 -15.17 -9.12
C ALA A 35 1.38 -14.80 -8.35
N ILE A 36 2.50 -15.04 -9.02
CA ILE A 36 3.84 -14.68 -8.55
C ILE A 36 3.81 -13.20 -8.11
N PRO A 37 4.26 -12.87 -6.89
CA PRO A 37 4.33 -11.49 -6.44
C PRO A 37 5.03 -10.62 -7.49
N GLY A 38 4.29 -9.65 -8.05
CA GLY A 38 4.79 -8.73 -9.07
C GLY A 38 4.32 -8.99 -10.50
N GLU A 39 3.66 -10.11 -10.84
CA GLU A 39 3.21 -10.35 -12.22
C GLU A 39 2.19 -9.30 -12.68
N THR A 40 1.18 -8.99 -11.86
CA THR A 40 0.22 -7.91 -12.16
C THR A 40 0.89 -6.54 -12.17
N ALA A 41 1.89 -6.31 -11.31
CA ALA A 41 2.61 -5.04 -11.27
C ALA A 41 3.47 -4.85 -12.54
N LEU A 42 4.16 -5.89 -13.00
CA LEU A 42 4.95 -5.89 -14.23
C LEU A 42 4.06 -5.71 -15.48
N LEU A 43 2.89 -6.35 -15.52
CA LEU A 43 1.93 -6.16 -16.61
C LEU A 43 1.32 -4.75 -16.60
N ALA A 44 1.07 -4.19 -15.40
CA ALA A 44 0.55 -2.84 -15.24
C ALA A 44 1.61 -1.77 -15.57
N GLU A 45 2.90 -2.03 -15.33
CA GLU A 45 3.99 -1.09 -15.59
C GLU A 45 3.98 -0.60 -17.04
N ALA A 46 3.91 -1.52 -18.01
CA ALA A 46 3.87 -1.17 -19.43
C ALA A 46 2.61 -0.36 -19.82
N ALA A 47 1.46 -0.69 -19.22
CA ALA A 47 0.21 0.02 -19.48
C ALA A 47 0.19 1.42 -18.84
N LEU A 48 0.77 1.58 -17.65
CA LEU A 48 0.80 2.84 -16.91
C LEU A 48 1.91 3.78 -17.40
N ALA A 49 3.03 3.25 -17.90
CA ALA A 49 4.15 4.05 -18.37
C ALA A 49 3.77 5.08 -19.44
N VAL A 50 2.80 4.78 -20.30
CA VAL A 50 2.34 5.68 -21.38
C VAL A 50 1.90 7.05 -20.86
N ASP A 51 1.24 7.08 -19.71
CA ASP A 51 0.71 8.31 -19.12
C ASP A 51 1.50 8.76 -17.89
N TRP A 52 2.13 7.81 -17.17
CA TRP A 52 2.80 8.06 -15.89
C TRP A 52 4.29 8.41 -16.02
N SER A 53 4.96 8.03 -17.11
CA SER A 53 6.39 8.36 -17.32
C SER A 53 6.60 9.72 -18.00
N ARG A 54 5.63 10.62 -17.87
CA ARG A 54 5.68 11.93 -18.52
C ARG A 54 6.50 12.90 -17.65
N PRO A 55 7.35 13.75 -18.25
CA PRO A 55 8.21 14.67 -17.51
C PRO A 55 7.42 15.68 -16.66
N GLU A 56 6.16 15.95 -17.02
CA GLU A 56 5.23 16.75 -16.23
C GLU A 56 4.88 16.10 -14.89
N GLU A 57 4.77 14.78 -14.84
CA GLU A 57 4.56 14.06 -13.59
C GLU A 57 5.81 14.15 -12.72
N ASP A 58 7.00 13.88 -13.27
CA ASP A 58 8.26 13.99 -12.52
C ASP A 58 8.42 15.37 -11.85
N ALA A 59 8.02 16.44 -12.56
CA ALA A 59 7.98 17.79 -12.01
C ALA A 59 6.94 17.94 -10.88
N ALA A 60 5.74 17.36 -11.04
CA ALA A 60 4.71 17.37 -10.00
C ALA A 60 5.16 16.61 -8.73
N TRP A 61 5.81 15.45 -8.87
CA TRP A 61 6.34 14.65 -7.76
C TRP A 61 7.51 15.33 -7.05
N ALA A 62 8.35 16.08 -7.76
CA ALA A 62 9.47 16.83 -7.18
C ALA A 62 9.02 17.84 -6.11
N HIS A 63 7.81 18.38 -6.24
CA HIS A 63 7.24 19.33 -5.28
C HIS A 63 6.70 18.69 -3.99
N LEU A 64 6.52 17.37 -3.97
CA LEU A 64 5.97 16.62 -2.83
C LEU A 64 7.05 16.02 -1.93
N GLN A 65 8.33 16.19 -2.26
CA GLN A 65 9.43 15.82 -1.39
C GLN A 65 9.38 16.73 -0.15
N PRO A 66 9.17 16.20 1.07
CA PRO A 66 9.34 16.99 2.27
C PRO A 66 10.79 17.51 2.30
N GLY A 67 10.94 18.79 2.63
CA GLY A 67 12.16 19.58 2.47
C GLY A 67 13.46 18.84 2.78
N LYS A 68 14.46 19.13 1.93
CA LYS A 68 15.87 18.79 2.12
C LYS A 68 16.37 19.13 3.52
#